data_AF-A0A848G8Q0-F1
#
_entry.id   AF-A0A848G8Q0-F1
#
_cell.length_a   1.000
_cell.length_b   1.000
_cell.length_c   1.000
_cell.angle_alpha   90.00
_cell.angle_beta   90.00
_cell.angle_gamma   90.00
#
_symmetry.space_group_name_H-M   'P 1'
#
loop_
_entity.id
_entity.type
_entity.pdbx_description
1 polymer ?
#
loop_
_entity_poly.entity_id
_entity_poly.type
_entity_poly.pdbx_seq_one_letter_code
_entity_poly.pdbx_strand_id
1 'polypeptide(L)'
;MKKHLITLALTLSAGAAHAGANIIDEFNINQGPLTQSAPGAAITDNLAGVRTLSVEQLSSDFGAGDSRARVINGVFLVSNDSGVDSEVKVIWNVAPFSIPAGSSDLSFLFKVLASDGNPTNVDITLDGNSIFSQAIPGNTVNQDVEFSVSSSIGSGGVLEMTLNGVPGWDLTIDAFGVSWKDPTTTTVPEPASMALVGLGMMGMMALRRRR
;
A
#
# COMPACT_ATOMS: atom_id res chain seq x y z
N MET A 1 -59.64 15.99 -16.56
CA MET A 1 -58.33 15.56 -17.10
C MET A 1 -57.61 14.79 -15.98
N LYS A 2 -57.61 13.45 -16.03
CA LYS A 2 -57.05 12.59 -14.97
C LYS A 2 -55.57 12.35 -15.23
N LYS A 3 -54.73 12.67 -14.25
CA LYS A 3 -53.27 12.59 -14.30
C LYS A 3 -52.83 11.13 -14.10
N HIS A 4 -52.03 10.58 -15.01
CA HIS A 4 -51.30 9.33 -14.80
C HIS A 4 -49.81 9.66 -14.71
N LEU A 5 -49.26 9.56 -13.50
CA LEU A 5 -47.82 9.51 -13.25
C LEU A 5 -47.49 8.04 -12.97
N ILE A 6 -46.75 7.40 -13.88
CA ILE A 6 -46.09 6.13 -13.63
C ILE A 6 -44.63 6.47 -13.39
N THR A 7 -44.19 6.37 -12.14
CA THR A 7 -42.78 6.47 -11.76
C THR A 7 -42.27 5.06 -11.54
N LEU A 8 -41.49 4.55 -12.51
CA LEU A 8 -40.75 3.30 -12.36
C LEU A 8 -39.39 3.65 -11.76
N ALA A 9 -39.20 3.40 -10.46
CA ALA A 9 -37.90 3.49 -9.82
C ALA A 9 -37.16 2.16 -10.02
N LEU A 10 -36.24 2.13 -10.98
CA LEU A 10 -35.27 1.05 -11.15
C LEU A 10 -34.01 1.42 -10.35
N THR A 11 -33.95 1.06 -9.07
CA THR A 11 -32.70 1.09 -8.32
C THR A 11 -31.94 -0.22 -8.53
N LEU A 12 -31.13 -0.25 -9.58
CA LEU A 12 -30.04 -1.22 -9.74
C LEU A 12 -28.97 -0.89 -8.67
N SER A 13 -28.91 -1.68 -7.59
CA SER A 13 -27.73 -1.74 -6.75
C SER A 13 -26.74 -2.71 -7.39
N ALA A 14 -25.83 -2.18 -8.21
CA ALA A 14 -24.66 -2.93 -8.63
C ALA A 14 -23.69 -3.01 -7.45
N GLY A 15 -23.34 -4.23 -7.02
CA GLY A 15 -22.34 -4.47 -6.00
C GLY A 15 -20.98 -3.97 -6.49
N ALA A 16 -20.51 -2.87 -5.94
CA ALA A 16 -19.13 -2.44 -6.10
C ALA A 16 -18.25 -3.41 -5.29
N ALA A 17 -17.26 -4.02 -5.94
CA ALA A 17 -16.14 -4.56 -5.20
C ALA A 17 -15.45 -3.37 -4.50
N HIS A 18 -15.53 -3.32 -3.18
CA HIS A 18 -14.82 -2.32 -2.39
C HIS A 18 -13.36 -2.77 -2.22
N ALA A 19 -12.44 -1.85 -2.47
CA ALA A 19 -11.02 -2.02 -2.15
C ALA A 19 -10.73 -1.16 -0.91
N GLY A 20 -10.09 -1.75 0.09
CA GLY A 20 -9.63 -1.05 1.28
C GLY A 20 -8.14 -0.74 1.18
N ALA A 21 -7.71 0.30 1.90
CA ALA A 21 -6.31 0.63 2.07
C ALA A 21 -6.05 1.20 3.47
N ASN A 22 -4.86 0.93 4.00
CA ASN A 22 -4.32 1.57 5.20
C ASN A 22 -2.97 2.17 4.84
N ILE A 23 -2.84 3.48 5.01
CA ILE A 23 -1.55 4.16 4.87
C ILE A 23 -0.75 3.99 6.16
N ILE A 24 0.49 3.55 6.02
CA ILE A 24 1.42 3.37 7.15
C ILE A 24 2.19 4.67 7.37
N ASP A 25 2.67 5.28 6.29
CA ASP A 25 3.36 6.56 6.36
C ASP A 25 3.13 7.37 5.08
N GLU A 26 2.63 8.58 5.23
CA GLU A 26 2.50 9.57 4.14
C GLU A 26 3.75 10.45 4.00
N PHE A 27 4.76 10.25 4.86
CA PHE A 27 5.98 11.05 4.90
C PHE A 27 5.73 12.56 5.08
N ASN A 28 4.59 12.91 5.68
CA ASN A 28 4.15 14.29 5.90
C ASN A 28 4.83 14.99 7.10
N ILE A 29 5.47 14.22 7.98
CA ILE A 29 6.26 14.77 9.09
C ILE A 29 7.73 14.70 8.69
N ASN A 30 8.39 15.86 8.56
CA ASN A 30 9.79 15.94 8.16
C ASN A 30 10.72 15.23 9.16
N GLN A 31 11.78 14.62 8.66
CA GLN A 31 12.81 13.96 9.47
C GLN A 31 14.16 13.92 8.74
N GLY A 32 15.26 14.09 9.46
CA GLY A 32 16.60 14.17 8.88
C GLY A 32 16.95 15.56 8.30
N PRO A 33 18.01 15.66 7.47
CA PRO A 33 18.76 14.55 6.89
C PRO A 33 19.63 13.81 7.91
N LEU A 34 19.64 12.49 7.81
CA LEU A 34 20.76 11.68 8.28
C LEU A 34 21.83 11.73 7.19
N THR A 35 23.06 12.05 7.55
CA THR A 35 24.21 12.05 6.64
C THR A 35 25.36 11.30 7.29
N GLN A 36 25.88 10.28 6.61
CA GLN A 36 27.07 9.55 7.01
C GLN A 36 28.12 9.73 5.92
N SER A 37 29.31 10.21 6.29
CA SER A 37 30.39 10.59 5.36
C SER A 37 31.55 9.59 5.32
N ALA A 38 31.43 8.48 6.05
CA ALA A 38 32.41 7.40 6.08
C ALA A 38 31.76 6.09 6.53
N PRO A 39 32.26 4.93 6.04
CA PRO A 39 31.76 3.64 6.48
C PRO A 39 31.86 3.43 7.98
N GLY A 40 30.85 2.79 8.56
CA GLY A 40 30.80 2.51 9.99
C GLY A 40 29.39 2.20 10.47
N ALA A 41 29.24 2.06 11.79
CA ALA A 41 27.96 1.75 12.41
C ALA A 41 26.85 2.72 11.97
N ALA A 42 25.66 2.16 11.76
CA ALA A 42 24.50 2.92 11.32
C ALA A 42 24.20 4.11 12.23
N ILE A 43 23.92 5.25 11.63
CA ILE A 43 23.33 6.41 12.32
C ILE A 43 21.82 6.30 12.29
N THR A 44 21.18 6.56 13.42
CA THR A 44 19.73 6.42 13.57
C THR A 44 19.09 7.71 14.08
N ASP A 45 17.89 7.99 13.58
CA ASP A 45 17.02 9.04 14.10
C ASP A 45 15.62 8.45 14.34
N ASN A 46 15.15 8.57 15.59
CA ASN A 46 13.87 8.04 16.00
C ASN A 46 12.87 9.17 16.20
N LEU A 47 11.89 9.24 15.31
CA LEU A 47 10.74 10.13 15.43
C LEU A 47 9.63 9.38 16.16
N ALA A 48 9.56 9.61 17.48
CA ALA A 48 8.69 8.87 18.39
C ALA A 48 7.24 8.80 17.92
N GLY A 49 6.70 7.58 17.85
CA GLY A 49 5.33 7.30 17.43
C GLY A 49 5.08 7.40 15.92
N VAL A 50 6.11 7.71 15.12
CA VAL A 50 6.02 7.79 13.66
C VAL A 50 6.89 6.71 13.03
N ARG A 51 8.22 6.84 13.11
CA ARG A 51 9.18 5.90 12.50
C ARG A 51 10.59 6.09 13.07
N THR A 52 11.46 5.12 12.80
CA THR A 52 12.92 5.27 12.91
C THR A 52 13.54 5.24 11.52
N LEU A 53 14.44 6.18 11.23
CA LEU A 53 15.29 6.17 10.05
C LEU A 53 16.69 5.71 10.43
N SER A 54 17.33 4.94 9.57
CA SER A 54 18.70 4.49 9.72
C SER A 54 19.46 4.65 8.42
N VAL A 55 20.71 5.09 8.49
CA VAL A 55 21.66 5.08 7.36
C VAL A 55 22.93 4.40 7.81
N GLU A 56 23.36 3.40 7.05
CA GLU A 56 24.65 2.74 7.21
C GLU A 56 25.42 2.81 5.90
N GLN A 57 26.47 3.60 5.86
CA GLN A 57 27.43 3.55 4.76
C GLN A 57 28.28 2.29 4.90
N LEU A 58 28.23 1.42 3.90
CA LEU A 58 28.93 0.13 3.90
C LEU A 58 30.33 0.27 3.32
N SER A 59 30.48 1.06 2.25
CA SER A 59 31.77 1.29 1.59
C SER A 59 31.80 2.61 0.80
N SER A 60 33.00 3.01 0.37
CA SER A 60 33.18 4.10 -0.59
C SER A 60 34.40 3.85 -1.48
N ASP A 61 34.18 3.83 -2.80
CA ASP A 61 35.23 3.53 -3.79
C ASP A 61 36.22 4.69 -3.99
N PHE A 62 35.80 5.93 -3.73
CA PHE A 62 36.57 7.14 -4.03
C PHE A 62 37.02 7.91 -2.78
N GLY A 63 36.87 7.33 -1.59
CA GLY A 63 37.28 7.94 -0.33
C GLY A 63 36.12 8.61 0.42
N ALA A 64 36.18 9.94 0.62
CA ALA A 64 35.10 10.65 1.30
C ALA A 64 33.91 10.82 0.36
N GLY A 65 32.76 10.31 0.77
CA GLY A 65 31.48 10.44 0.08
C GLY A 65 30.37 10.19 1.08
N ASP A 66 29.22 10.82 0.84
CA ASP A 66 28.10 10.80 1.78
C ASP A 66 27.00 9.82 1.33
N SER A 67 26.46 9.10 2.29
CA SER A 67 25.13 8.49 2.21
C SER A 67 24.13 9.32 3.01
N ARG A 68 22.95 9.58 2.43
CA ARG A 68 21.95 10.47 3.02
C ARG A 68 20.56 9.89 2.94
N ALA A 69 19.77 10.04 4.01
CA ALA A 69 18.35 9.75 4.01
C ALA A 69 17.56 10.88 4.69
N ARG A 70 16.43 11.27 4.11
CA ARG A 70 15.57 12.34 4.64
C ARG A 70 14.12 12.13 4.24
N VAL A 71 13.21 12.50 5.14
CA VAL A 71 11.81 12.72 4.82
C VAL A 71 11.52 14.21 4.75
N ILE A 72 10.98 14.67 3.63
CA ILE A 72 10.59 16.07 3.45
C ILE A 72 9.48 16.20 2.41
N ASN A 73 8.52 17.11 2.62
CA ASN A 73 7.48 17.42 1.63
C ASN A 73 6.65 16.21 1.16
N GLY A 74 6.33 15.28 2.07
CA GLY A 74 5.52 14.11 1.74
C GLY A 74 6.27 12.99 1.03
N VAL A 75 7.61 13.05 0.96
CA VAL A 75 8.43 12.02 0.31
C VAL A 75 9.55 11.54 1.20
N PHE A 76 9.93 10.27 1.04
CA PHE A 76 11.17 9.72 1.55
C PHE A 76 12.21 9.67 0.45
N LEU A 77 13.39 10.23 0.73
CA LEU A 77 14.48 10.37 -0.23
C LEU A 77 15.77 9.80 0.36
N VAL A 78 16.41 8.96 -0.43
CA VAL A 78 17.77 8.47 -0.22
C VAL A 78 18.64 8.98 -1.36
N SER A 79 19.83 9.45 -1.00
CA SER A 79 20.84 9.84 -1.99
C SER A 79 22.22 9.39 -1.54
N ASN A 80 22.97 8.75 -2.44
CA ASN A 80 24.35 8.35 -2.22
C ASN A 80 25.26 9.10 -3.21
N ASP A 81 26.39 9.59 -2.72
CA ASP A 81 27.43 10.09 -3.63
C ASP A 81 27.95 8.93 -4.52
N SER A 82 28.54 9.26 -5.67
CA SER A 82 29.06 8.23 -6.59
C SER A 82 30.06 7.30 -5.90
N GLY A 83 29.89 5.99 -6.11
CA GLY A 83 30.76 4.97 -5.50
C GLY A 83 30.54 4.75 -4.01
N VAL A 84 29.51 5.35 -3.39
CA VAL A 84 29.10 5.08 -2.01
C VAL A 84 28.07 3.96 -1.99
N ASP A 85 28.37 2.88 -1.26
CA ASP A 85 27.42 1.82 -0.95
C ASP A 85 26.79 2.05 0.42
N SER A 86 25.49 1.80 0.53
CA SER A 86 24.75 2.00 1.78
C SER A 86 23.56 1.07 1.93
N GLU A 87 23.23 0.84 3.20
CA GLU A 87 21.97 0.26 3.64
C GLU A 87 21.17 1.35 4.39
N VAL A 88 19.94 1.58 3.95
CA VAL A 88 19.03 2.54 4.57
C VAL A 88 17.79 1.82 5.06
N LYS A 89 17.36 2.11 6.29
CA LYS A 89 16.16 1.50 6.87
C LYS A 89 15.12 2.53 7.25
N VAL A 90 13.86 2.14 7.07
CA VAL A 90 12.71 2.79 7.68
C VAL A 90 11.97 1.76 8.51
N ILE A 91 11.79 2.05 9.79
CA ILE A 91 11.19 1.13 10.76
C ILE A 91 9.94 1.78 11.35
N TRP A 92 8.82 1.07 11.34
CA TRP A 92 7.56 1.50 11.91
C TRP A 92 7.09 0.51 12.98
N ASN A 93 6.47 1.04 14.04
CA ASN A 93 5.64 0.23 14.94
C ASN A 93 4.20 0.32 14.45
N VAL A 94 3.76 -0.68 13.71
CA VAL A 94 2.47 -0.71 13.03
C VAL A 94 1.42 -1.30 13.97
N ALA A 95 0.34 -0.56 14.19
CA ALA A 95 -0.82 -1.08 14.92
C ALA A 95 -1.58 -2.12 14.07
N PRO A 96 -2.35 -3.04 14.69
CA PRO A 96 -3.19 -3.97 13.95
C PRO A 96 -4.13 -3.24 12.98
N PHE A 97 -4.22 -3.75 11.75
CA PHE A 97 -5.15 -3.25 10.75
C PHE A 97 -6.50 -3.94 10.86
N SER A 98 -7.58 -3.19 10.71
CA SER A 98 -8.92 -3.75 10.55
C SER A 98 -9.15 -4.23 9.12
N ILE A 99 -8.46 -5.31 8.72
CA ILE A 99 -8.69 -5.98 7.44
C ILE A 99 -9.91 -6.90 7.59
N PRO A 100 -10.99 -6.71 6.80
CA PRO A 100 -12.15 -7.58 6.88
C PRO A 100 -11.80 -9.07 6.69
N ALA A 101 -12.45 -9.93 7.47
CA ALA A 101 -12.25 -11.37 7.34
C ALA A 101 -12.68 -11.84 5.95
N GLY A 102 -11.79 -12.54 5.24
CA GLY A 102 -12.04 -13.01 3.88
C GLY A 102 -11.63 -12.03 2.78
N SER A 103 -10.95 -10.91 3.11
CA SER A 103 -10.29 -10.08 2.10
C SER A 103 -9.27 -10.87 1.28
N SER A 104 -9.12 -10.49 0.01
CA SER A 104 -8.15 -11.05 -0.93
C SER A 104 -7.21 -9.96 -1.46
N ASP A 105 -6.23 -10.35 -2.27
CA ASP A 105 -5.35 -9.42 -2.99
C ASP A 105 -4.69 -8.38 -2.06
N LEU A 106 -4.21 -8.84 -0.90
CA LEU A 106 -3.47 -8.00 0.02
C LEU A 106 -2.13 -7.65 -0.62
N SER A 107 -1.82 -6.36 -0.76
CA SER A 107 -0.58 -5.88 -1.35
C SER A 107 0.02 -4.73 -0.55
N PHE A 108 1.34 -4.58 -0.52
CA PHE A 108 1.91 -3.26 -0.22
C PHE A 108 1.79 -2.38 -1.46
N LEU A 109 1.66 -1.08 -1.23
CA LEU A 109 1.61 -0.05 -2.24
C LEU A 109 2.55 1.07 -1.83
N PHE A 110 3.49 1.39 -2.72
CA PHE A 110 4.17 2.68 -2.71
C PHE A 110 4.50 3.09 -4.14
N LYS A 111 4.76 4.38 -4.32
CA LYS A 111 5.16 4.91 -5.62
C LYS A 111 6.62 5.28 -5.62
N VAL A 112 7.36 4.77 -6.58
CA VAL A 112 8.71 5.26 -6.91
C VAL A 112 8.55 6.54 -7.71
N LEU A 113 8.88 7.68 -7.09
CA LEU A 113 8.85 8.97 -7.76
C LEU A 113 10.05 9.11 -8.70
N ALA A 114 11.23 8.71 -8.24
CA ALA A 114 12.44 8.66 -9.04
C ALA A 114 13.44 7.64 -8.46
N SER A 115 14.16 6.98 -9.35
CA SER A 115 15.40 6.26 -9.08
C SER A 115 16.41 6.66 -10.16
N ASP A 116 17.69 6.65 -9.81
CA ASP A 116 18.77 6.93 -10.74
C ASP A 116 19.10 5.69 -11.59
N GLY A 117 20.23 5.71 -12.31
CA GLY A 117 20.63 4.62 -13.20
C GLY A 117 20.95 3.30 -12.50
N ASN A 118 21.05 3.32 -11.17
CA ASN A 118 21.50 2.22 -10.34
C ASN A 118 20.30 1.45 -9.75
N PRO A 119 20.16 0.14 -10.02
CA PRO A 119 19.09 -0.66 -9.40
C PRO A 119 19.18 -0.65 -7.87
N THR A 120 18.02 -0.61 -7.23
CA THR A 120 17.85 -0.63 -5.76
C THR A 120 17.01 -1.83 -5.38
N ASN A 121 17.38 -2.58 -4.35
CA ASN A 121 16.55 -3.62 -3.75
C ASN A 121 15.76 -3.04 -2.58
N VAL A 122 14.54 -3.56 -2.43
CA VAL A 122 13.64 -3.28 -1.33
C VAL A 122 13.28 -4.59 -0.67
N ASP A 123 13.66 -4.72 0.59
CA ASP A 123 13.32 -5.84 1.45
C ASP A 123 12.39 -5.36 2.56
N ILE A 124 11.34 -6.11 2.85
CA ILE A 124 10.43 -5.78 3.95
C ILE A 124 10.30 -6.98 4.88
N THR A 125 10.45 -6.72 6.17
CA THR A 125 10.26 -7.70 7.23
C THR A 125 9.18 -7.25 8.22
N LEU A 126 8.45 -8.21 8.78
CA LEU A 126 7.52 -8.02 9.89
C LEU A 126 7.96 -8.89 11.06
N ASP A 127 8.27 -8.25 12.19
CA ASP A 127 8.85 -8.89 13.38
C ASP A 127 10.08 -9.76 13.03
N GLY A 128 10.91 -9.27 12.10
CA GLY A 128 12.11 -9.95 11.60
C GLY A 128 11.87 -11.04 10.55
N ASN A 129 10.62 -11.35 10.19
CA ASN A 129 10.30 -12.32 9.14
C ASN A 129 10.17 -11.61 7.79
N SER A 130 10.92 -12.04 6.77
CA SER A 130 10.77 -11.50 5.41
C SER A 130 9.38 -11.78 4.87
N ILE A 131 8.70 -10.72 4.44
CA ILE A 131 7.39 -10.77 3.79
C ILE A 131 7.44 -10.24 2.35
N PHE A 132 8.56 -9.62 1.96
CA PHE A 132 8.81 -9.14 0.60
C PHE A 132 10.29 -8.92 0.34
N SER A 133 10.66 -9.09 -0.93
CA SER A 133 11.96 -8.75 -1.50
C SER A 133 11.82 -8.53 -3.00
N GLN A 134 12.26 -7.37 -3.51
CA GLN A 134 12.27 -7.09 -4.94
C GLN A 134 13.30 -6.01 -5.32
N ALA A 135 13.84 -6.12 -6.53
CA ALA A 135 14.61 -5.05 -7.16
C ALA A 135 13.70 -4.04 -7.87
N ILE A 136 13.89 -2.75 -7.56
CA ILE A 136 13.47 -1.61 -8.37
C ILE A 136 14.52 -1.42 -9.47
N PRO A 137 14.16 -1.55 -10.75
CA PRO A 137 15.07 -1.28 -11.85
C PRO A 137 15.56 0.18 -11.84
N GLY A 138 16.80 0.42 -12.25
CA GLY A 138 17.30 1.78 -12.44
C GLY A 138 16.49 2.55 -13.49
N ASN A 139 16.40 3.87 -13.33
CA ASN A 139 15.60 4.81 -14.11
C ASN A 139 14.09 4.59 -14.01
N THR A 140 13.62 3.98 -12.92
CA THR A 140 12.19 3.91 -12.59
C THR A 140 11.70 5.27 -12.13
N VAL A 141 10.65 5.80 -12.77
CA VAL A 141 10.10 7.14 -12.53
C VAL A 141 8.58 7.08 -12.56
N ASN A 142 7.94 7.63 -11.52
CA ASN A 142 6.49 7.70 -11.36
C ASN A 142 5.76 6.36 -11.51
N GLN A 143 6.35 5.28 -11.01
CA GLN A 143 5.77 3.94 -11.10
C GLN A 143 5.27 3.46 -9.74
N ASP A 144 4.05 2.91 -9.74
CA ASP A 144 3.53 2.20 -8.58
C ASP A 144 4.22 0.85 -8.47
N VAL A 145 4.68 0.54 -7.26
CA VAL A 145 5.23 -0.77 -6.90
C VAL A 145 4.18 -1.44 -6.03
N GLU A 146 3.59 -2.50 -6.58
CA GLU A 146 2.57 -3.30 -5.92
C GLU A 146 2.99 -4.77 -5.93
N PHE A 147 2.81 -5.44 -4.80
CA PHE A 147 3.08 -6.86 -4.68
C PHE A 147 2.31 -7.48 -3.54
N SER A 148 1.95 -8.75 -3.72
CA SER A 148 1.15 -9.48 -2.74
C SER A 148 1.92 -9.74 -1.46
N VAL A 149 1.25 -9.55 -0.33
CA VAL A 149 1.79 -9.78 1.02
C VAL A 149 0.97 -10.82 1.77
N SER A 150 1.59 -11.46 2.75
CA SER A 150 0.87 -12.40 3.59
C SER A 150 -0.14 -11.68 4.50
N SER A 151 -1.21 -12.38 4.90
CA SER A 151 -2.24 -11.83 5.78
C SER A 151 -1.76 -11.54 7.21
N SER A 152 -0.54 -11.94 7.58
CA SER A 152 0.03 -11.62 8.89
C SER A 152 0.23 -10.13 9.10
N ILE A 153 0.31 -9.34 8.02
CA ILE A 153 0.41 -7.87 8.12
C ILE A 153 -0.76 -7.24 8.89
N GLY A 154 -1.93 -7.90 8.90
CA GLY A 154 -3.10 -7.43 9.62
C GLY A 154 -2.94 -7.38 11.14
N SER A 155 -2.03 -8.16 11.74
CA SER A 155 -1.82 -8.14 13.19
C SER A 155 -1.01 -6.94 13.68
N GLY A 156 -0.42 -6.15 12.77
CA GLY A 156 0.59 -5.17 13.14
C GLY A 156 1.88 -5.83 13.65
N GLY A 157 2.81 -5.02 14.14
CA GLY A 157 4.13 -5.45 14.59
C GLY A 157 5.21 -4.43 14.26
N VAL A 158 6.47 -4.85 14.35
CA VAL A 158 7.61 -4.04 13.89
C VAL A 158 7.79 -4.30 12.40
N LEU A 159 7.47 -3.31 11.59
CA LEU A 159 7.65 -3.36 10.15
C LEU A 159 8.95 -2.64 9.78
N GLU A 160 9.84 -3.31 9.07
CA GLU A 160 11.11 -2.74 8.62
C GLU A 160 11.19 -2.83 7.10
N MET A 161 11.39 -1.68 6.45
CA MET A 161 11.81 -1.58 5.06
C MET A 161 13.31 -1.34 5.04
N THR A 162 14.05 -2.24 4.38
CA THR A 162 15.47 -2.10 4.10
C THR A 162 15.67 -1.82 2.63
N LEU A 163 16.46 -0.79 2.35
CA LEU A 163 16.86 -0.36 1.02
C LEU A 163 18.37 -0.48 0.89
N ASN A 164 18.82 -1.15 -0.16
CA ASN A 164 20.22 -1.23 -0.54
C ASN A 164 20.30 -1.33 -2.06
N GLY A 165 21.47 -1.10 -2.65
CA GLY A 165 21.59 -1.08 -4.09
C GLY A 165 23.02 -1.25 -4.54
N VAL A 166 23.28 -1.01 -5.81
CA VAL A 166 24.66 -0.87 -6.29
C VAL A 166 25.23 0.49 -5.86
N PRO A 167 26.56 0.65 -5.69
CA PRO A 167 27.14 1.90 -5.22
C PRO A 167 26.67 3.14 -6.00
N GLY A 168 26.26 4.18 -5.28
CA GLY A 168 25.72 5.43 -5.83
C GLY A 168 24.23 5.38 -6.18
N TRP A 169 23.48 4.40 -5.67
CA TRP A 169 22.02 4.32 -5.87
C TRP A 169 21.28 5.48 -5.19
N ASP A 170 20.28 6.02 -5.88
CA ASP A 170 19.37 7.03 -5.33
C ASP A 170 17.92 6.54 -5.48
N LEU A 171 17.09 6.81 -4.48
CA LEU A 171 15.67 6.46 -4.51
C LEU A 171 14.83 7.53 -3.83
N THR A 172 13.73 7.90 -4.48
CA THR A 172 12.66 8.71 -3.89
C THR A 172 11.34 7.96 -3.98
N ILE A 173 10.70 7.75 -2.84
CA ILE A 173 9.37 7.13 -2.76
C ILE A 173 8.35 8.07 -2.12
N ASP A 174 7.10 7.90 -2.55
CA ASP A 174 5.92 8.53 -1.96
C ASP A 174 5.39 7.68 -0.79
N ALA A 175 4.18 8.01 -0.31
CA ALA A 175 3.46 7.31 0.73
C ALA A 175 3.52 5.78 0.58
N PHE A 176 3.63 5.12 1.73
CA PHE A 176 3.75 3.69 1.87
C PHE A 176 2.54 3.14 2.65
N GLY A 177 1.92 2.08 2.14
CA GLY A 177 0.73 1.50 2.76
C GLY A 177 0.40 0.10 2.27
N VAL A 178 -0.70 -0.44 2.78
CA VAL A 178 -1.24 -1.75 2.41
C VAL A 178 -2.62 -1.55 1.77
N SER A 179 -2.89 -2.25 0.68
CA SER A 179 -4.20 -2.35 0.04
C SER A 179 -4.74 -3.78 0.13
N TRP A 180 -6.06 -3.93 0.03
CA TRP A 180 -6.71 -5.23 -0.11
C TRP A 180 -8.05 -5.08 -0.83
N LYS A 181 -8.57 -6.21 -1.31
CA LYS A 181 -9.93 -6.32 -1.84
C LYS A 181 -10.85 -6.88 -0.76
N ASP A 182 -11.95 -6.19 -0.50
CA ASP A 182 -12.93 -6.65 0.50
C ASP A 182 -13.59 -7.98 0.08
N PRO A 183 -14.01 -8.81 1.06
CA PRO A 183 -14.77 -10.01 0.77
C PRO A 183 -16.05 -9.66 0.01
N THR A 184 -16.29 -10.34 -1.12
CA THR A 184 -17.57 -10.20 -1.82
C THR A 184 -18.68 -10.80 -0.97
N THR A 185 -19.48 -9.97 -0.30
CA THR A 185 -20.69 -10.42 0.41
C THR A 185 -21.82 -10.67 -0.59
N THR A 186 -21.67 -11.64 -1.49
CA THR A 186 -22.79 -12.08 -2.34
C THR A 186 -23.66 -13.05 -1.57
N THR A 187 -24.48 -12.51 -0.68
CA THR A 187 -25.84 -13.03 -0.50
C THR A 187 -26.76 -11.82 -0.53
N VAL A 188 -26.95 -11.24 -1.72
CA VAL A 188 -28.22 -10.53 -1.98
C VAL A 188 -29.28 -11.61 -1.76
N PRO A 189 -30.16 -11.51 -0.75
CA PRO A 189 -31.29 -12.41 -0.66
C PRO A 189 -32.02 -12.24 -1.98
N GLU A 190 -32.23 -13.33 -2.72
CA GLU A 190 -33.04 -13.26 -3.95
C GLU A 190 -34.26 -12.42 -3.62
N PRO A 191 -34.42 -11.24 -4.26
CA PRO A 191 -35.42 -10.30 -3.79
C PRO A 191 -36.77 -11.02 -3.86
N ALA A 192 -37.66 -10.61 -2.95
CA ALA A 192 -39.06 -11.03 -2.95
C ALA A 192 -39.73 -10.95 -4.35
N SER A 193 -39.09 -10.40 -5.38
CA SER A 193 -39.27 -10.63 -6.81
C SER A 193 -39.66 -12.06 -7.21
N MET A 194 -39.05 -13.14 -6.71
CA MET A 194 -39.51 -14.52 -7.03
C MET A 194 -40.90 -14.79 -6.45
N ALA A 195 -41.13 -14.35 -5.21
CA ALA A 195 -42.44 -14.44 -4.56
C ALA A 195 -43.48 -13.50 -5.22
N LEU A 196 -43.06 -12.33 -5.72
CA LEU A 196 -43.89 -11.33 -6.38
C LEU A 196 -44.24 -11.73 -7.82
N VAL A 197 -43.32 -12.37 -8.55
CA VAL A 197 -43.58 -13.01 -9.85
C VAL A 197 -44.53 -14.19 -9.66
N GLY A 198 -44.33 -15.01 -8.62
CA GLY A 198 -45.26 -16.08 -8.25
C GLY A 198 -46.66 -15.57 -7.90
N LEU A 199 -46.78 -14.52 -7.07
CA LEU A 199 -48.05 -13.87 -6.73
C LEU A 199 -48.68 -13.15 -7.91
N GLY A 200 -47.89 -12.52 -8.78
CA GLY A 200 -48.35 -11.87 -10.00
C GLY A 200 -48.94 -12.86 -11.01
N MET A 201 -48.32 -14.03 -11.18
CA MET A 201 -48.85 -15.12 -12.02
C MET A 201 -50.12 -15.72 -11.41
N MET A 202 -50.18 -15.92 -10.09
CA MET A 202 -51.41 -16.38 -9.41
C MET A 202 -52.55 -15.35 -9.51
N GLY A 203 -52.26 -14.06 -9.38
CA GLY A 203 -53.23 -12.98 -9.59
C GLY A 203 -53.80 -12.96 -11.01
N MET A 204 -52.96 -13.19 -12.03
CA MET A 204 -53.42 -13.28 -13.43
C MET A 204 -54.25 -14.54 -13.71
N MET A 205 -53.93 -15.69 -13.11
CA MET A 205 -54.75 -16.90 -13.24
C MET A 205 -56.11 -16.76 -12.54
N ALA A 206 -56.18 -16.10 -11.39
CA ALA A 206 -57.43 -15.82 -10.69
C ALA A 206 -58.35 -14.89 -11.48
N LEU A 207 -57.79 -13.90 -12.19
CA LEU A 207 -58.54 -13.00 -13.07
C LEU A 207 -59.09 -13.71 -14.33
N ARG A 208 -58.40 -14.73 -14.85
CA ARG A 208 -58.86 -15.50 -16.02
C ARG A 208 -60.06 -16.41 -15.73
N ARG A 209 -60.27 -16.82 -14.47
CA ARG A 209 -61.43 -17.63 -14.05
C ARG A 209 -62.72 -16.82 -13.81
N ARG A 210 -62.64 -15.48 -13.84
CA ARG A 210 -63.80 -14.58 -13.66
C ARG A 210 -64.35 -14.02 -14.97
N ARG A 211 -63.90 -14.52 -16.12
CA ARG A 211 -64.52 -14.29 -17.42
C ARG A 211 -65.30 -15.52 -17.85
#